data_AF-B8CLC0-F1
#
_entry.id   AF-B8CLC0-F1
#
_cell.length_a   1.000
_cell.length_b   1.000
_cell.length_c   1.000
_cell.angle_alpha   90.00
_cell.angle_beta   90.00
_cell.angle_gamma   90.00
#
_symmetry.space_group_name_H-M   'P 1'
#
loop_
_entity.id
_entity.type
_entity.pdbx_description
1 polymer ?
#
loop_
_entity_poly.entity_id
_entity_poly.type
_entity_poly.pdbx_seq_one_letter_code
_entity_poly.pdbx_strand_id
1 'polypeptide(L)'
;MSVVEKRKRLFSKVDAIENREVVGRWIDERPLLGDKITVYKQAETYYLETWYNDGCHSLDEMISERTDDGVKLEDKGGNIFGEYFMLTASNDLMFCNSSLCYYTAVKHDVEAA
;
A
#
# COMPACT_ATOMS: atom_id res chain seq x y z
N MET A 1 33.62 11.48 -0.83
CA MET A 1 32.23 11.05 -1.10
C MET A 1 31.30 11.74 -0.12
N SER A 2 30.38 12.56 -0.63
CA SER A 2 29.45 13.39 0.14
C SER A 2 28.20 12.59 0.54
N VAL A 3 27.57 12.97 1.67
CA VAL A 3 26.27 12.42 2.12
C VAL A 3 25.19 12.53 1.04
N VAL A 4 25.31 13.54 0.17
CA VAL A 4 24.43 13.77 -0.98
C VAL A 4 24.52 12.64 -2.00
N GLU A 5 25.72 12.12 -2.26
CA GLU A 5 25.93 11.00 -3.19
C GLU A 5 25.41 9.68 -2.61
N LYS A 6 25.47 9.52 -1.28
CA LYS A 6 24.85 8.37 -0.60
C LYS A 6 23.32 8.41 -0.66
N ARG A 7 22.71 9.59 -0.54
CA ARG A 7 21.24 9.75 -0.73
C ARG A 7 20.84 9.40 -2.16
N LYS A 8 21.61 9.82 -3.17
CA LYS A 8 21.32 9.52 -4.58
C LYS A 8 21.39 8.02 -4.91
N ARG A 9 22.28 7.25 -4.25
CA ARG A 9 22.35 5.79 -4.43
C ARG A 9 21.23 5.01 -3.74
N LEU A 10 20.65 5.55 -2.65
CA LEU A 10 19.42 4.97 -2.08
C LEU A 10 18.24 5.09 -3.06
N PHE A 11 18.18 6.18 -3.82
CA PHE A 11 17.27 6.35 -4.96
C PHE A 11 17.66 5.57 -6.22
N SER A 12 18.74 4.77 -6.23
CA SER A 12 19.04 3.85 -7.35
C SER A 12 18.76 2.39 -7.01
N LYS A 13 18.32 2.07 -5.78
CA LYS A 13 17.52 0.84 -5.56
C LYS A 13 16.05 1.03 -5.94
N VAL A 14 15.64 2.29 -6.13
CA VAL A 14 14.37 2.74 -6.70
C VAL A 14 14.36 2.52 -8.23
N ASP A 15 15.47 2.16 -8.89
CA ASP A 15 15.49 1.77 -10.31
C ASP A 15 14.83 0.39 -10.62
N ALA A 16 14.27 -0.30 -9.63
CA ALA A 16 13.35 -1.43 -9.85
C ALA A 16 11.87 -1.00 -10.02
N ILE A 17 11.62 0.32 -10.13
CA ILE A 17 10.29 0.96 -10.16
C ILE A 17 9.76 1.22 -11.58
N GLU A 18 10.51 0.99 -12.65
CA GLU A 18 10.08 1.36 -14.01
C GLU A 18 8.80 0.65 -14.53
N ASN A 19 8.22 -0.32 -13.81
CA ASN A 19 6.97 -0.99 -14.20
C ASN A 19 5.93 -1.13 -13.06
N ARG A 20 5.96 -0.24 -12.07
CA ARG A 20 4.92 -0.23 -11.01
C ARG A 20 3.76 0.67 -11.40
N GLU A 21 2.63 0.05 -11.70
CA GLU A 21 1.37 0.77 -11.88
C GLU A 21 0.80 1.15 -10.52
N VAL A 22 0.43 2.43 -10.35
CA VAL A 22 -0.30 2.87 -9.15
C VAL A 22 -1.75 2.45 -9.30
N VAL A 23 -2.19 1.52 -8.47
CA VAL A 23 -3.59 1.04 -8.45
C VAL A 23 -4.50 2.05 -7.75
N GLY A 24 -3.99 2.64 -6.66
CA GLY A 24 -4.69 3.69 -5.95
C GLY A 24 -3.88 4.24 -4.79
N ARG A 25 -4.42 5.31 -4.21
CA ARG A 25 -3.87 6.01 -3.06
C ARG A 25 -4.99 6.31 -2.09
N TRP A 26 -4.73 6.10 -0.82
CA TRP A 26 -5.69 6.31 0.25
C TRP A 26 -5.01 6.93 1.47
N ILE A 27 -5.81 7.52 2.36
CA ILE A 27 -5.39 7.96 3.68
C ILE A 27 -6.15 7.15 4.72
N ASP A 28 -5.42 6.63 5.69
CA ASP A 28 -5.94 6.08 6.92
C ASP A 28 -6.22 7.22 7.92
N GLU A 29 -7.46 7.68 7.93
CA GLU A 29 -7.94 8.75 8.82
C GLU A 29 -8.38 8.24 10.21
N ARG A 30 -8.05 6.99 10.58
CA ARG A 30 -8.28 6.54 11.96
C ARG A 30 -7.57 7.50 12.93
N PRO A 31 -8.18 7.80 14.09
CA PRO A 31 -7.64 8.80 15.02
C PRO A 31 -6.16 8.53 15.33
N LEU A 32 -5.33 9.57 15.16
CA LEU A 32 -3.88 9.59 15.45
C LEU A 32 -2.97 8.89 14.42
N LEU A 33 -3.48 8.24 13.37
CA LEU A 33 -2.64 7.58 12.36
C LEU A 33 -2.35 8.48 11.17
N GLY A 34 -3.36 8.89 10.38
CA GLY A 34 -3.17 9.77 9.23
C GLY A 34 -2.23 9.21 8.15
N ASP A 35 -2.02 7.90 8.14
CA ASP A 35 -1.03 7.24 7.31
C ASP A 35 -1.45 7.26 5.83
N LYS A 36 -0.51 7.52 4.93
CA LYS A 36 -0.80 7.52 3.48
C LYS A 36 -0.45 6.16 2.91
N ILE A 37 -1.43 5.53 2.28
CA ILE A 37 -1.30 4.19 1.74
C ILE A 37 -1.34 4.28 0.22
N THR A 38 -0.36 3.67 -0.44
CA THR A 38 -0.33 3.52 -1.89
C THR A 38 -0.22 2.04 -2.23
N VAL A 39 -1.14 1.55 -3.06
CA VAL A 39 -1.06 0.19 -3.60
C VAL A 39 -0.50 0.26 -5.01
N TYR A 40 0.58 -0.47 -5.21
CA TYR A 40 1.21 -0.65 -6.51
C TYR A 40 0.94 -2.05 -7.03
N LYS A 41 0.93 -2.19 -8.35
CA LYS A 41 0.95 -3.47 -9.03
C LYS A 41 2.16 -3.54 -9.95
N GLN A 42 2.92 -4.62 -9.84
CA GLN A 42 4.06 -4.91 -10.71
C GLN A 42 3.87 -6.31 -11.27
N ALA A 43 3.63 -6.39 -12.58
CA ALA A 43 3.20 -7.62 -13.25
C ALA A 43 1.95 -8.24 -12.59
N GLU A 44 2.11 -9.32 -11.82
CA GLU A 44 1.02 -10.01 -11.11
C GLU A 44 1.09 -9.85 -9.58
N THR A 45 2.08 -9.13 -9.07
CA THR A 45 2.29 -8.94 -7.64
C THR A 45 1.83 -7.56 -7.19
N TYR A 46 1.11 -7.51 -6.08
CA TYR A 46 0.72 -6.27 -5.43
C TYR A 46 1.73 -5.90 -4.34
N TYR A 47 1.97 -4.60 -4.20
CA TYR A 47 2.80 -4.05 -3.13
C TYR A 47 2.02 -2.96 -2.41
N LEU A 48 2.09 -2.96 -1.09
CA LEU A 48 1.47 -1.94 -0.25
C LEU A 48 2.56 -1.08 0.36
N GLU A 49 2.54 0.21 0.05
CA GLU A 49 3.41 1.20 0.64
C GLU A 49 2.63 2.04 1.64
N THR A 50 3.12 2.13 2.86
CA THR A 50 2.53 2.96 3.92
C THR A 50 3.54 4.01 4.34
N TRP A 51 3.16 5.28 4.23
CA TRP A 51 3.90 6.41 4.76
C TRP A 51 3.30 6.83 6.09
N TYR A 52 4.07 6.66 7.15
CA TYR A 52 3.67 6.98 8.51
C TYR A 52 3.95 8.45 8.82
N ASN A 53 3.19 9.00 9.77
CA ASN A 53 3.36 10.39 10.19
C ASN A 53 4.71 10.71 10.86
N ASP A 54 5.46 9.69 11.31
CA ASP A 54 6.82 9.84 11.83
C ASP A 54 7.89 10.01 10.72
N GLY A 55 7.48 9.93 9.45
CA GLY A 55 8.36 10.02 8.27
C GLY A 55 9.02 8.70 7.88
N CYS A 56 8.73 7.62 8.60
CA CYS A 56 9.05 6.26 8.18
C CYS A 56 8.10 5.82 7.06
N HIS A 57 8.53 4.83 6.28
CA HIS A 57 7.64 4.14 5.36
C HIS A 57 7.93 2.63 5.38
N SER A 58 6.90 1.84 5.11
CA SER A 58 7.04 0.41 4.78
C SER A 58 6.64 0.17 3.33
N LEU A 59 7.22 -0.86 2.74
CA LEU A 59 6.85 -1.35 1.42
C LEU A 59 6.81 -2.87 1.48
N ASP A 60 5.59 -3.40 1.50
CA ASP A 60 5.32 -4.79 1.81
C ASP A 60 4.78 -5.49 0.56
N GLU A 61 5.24 -6.72 0.31
CA GLU A 61 4.76 -7.56 -0.80
C GLU A 61 3.48 -8.26 -0.37
N MET A 62 2.43 -8.19 -1.19
CA MET A 62 1.13 -8.75 -0.88
C MET A 62 0.87 -10.03 -1.68
N ILE A 63 0.35 -11.05 -0.99
CA ILE A 63 -0.33 -12.19 -1.59
C ILE A 63 -1.71 -11.70 -2.02
N SER A 64 -1.99 -11.76 -3.31
CA SER A 64 -3.29 -11.35 -3.86
C SER A 64 -4.16 -12.54 -4.23
N GLU A 65 -5.41 -12.54 -3.80
CA GLU A 65 -6.45 -13.48 -4.22
C GLU A 65 -7.62 -12.72 -4.85
N ARG A 66 -8.07 -13.14 -6.04
CA ARG A 66 -9.26 -12.55 -6.66
C ARG A 66 -10.52 -13.18 -6.09
N THR A 67 -11.47 -12.33 -5.73
CA THR A 67 -12.78 -12.68 -5.18
C THR A 67 -13.87 -11.98 -5.98
N ASP A 68 -15.13 -12.34 -5.75
CA ASP A 68 -16.27 -11.71 -6.45
C ASP A 68 -16.39 -10.20 -6.14
N ASP A 69 -15.96 -9.77 -4.95
CA ASP A 69 -16.06 -8.39 -4.47
C ASP A 69 -14.84 -7.52 -4.84
N GLY A 70 -13.74 -8.15 -5.27
CA GLY A 70 -12.48 -7.47 -5.57
C GLY A 70 -11.24 -8.34 -5.37
N VAL A 71 -10.14 -7.72 -4.98
CA VAL A 71 -8.86 -8.37 -4.71
C VAL A 71 -8.55 -8.33 -3.22
N LYS A 72 -8.46 -9.51 -2.61
CA LYS A 72 -7.97 -9.68 -1.26
C LYS A 72 -6.44 -9.59 -1.28
N LEU A 73 -5.86 -8.77 -0.42
CA LEU A 73 -4.43 -8.53 -0.30
C LEU A 73 -3.99 -8.87 1.13
N GLU A 74 -3.14 -9.89 1.25
CA GLU A 74 -2.57 -10.36 2.51
C GLU A 74 -1.08 -10.13 2.53
N ASP A 75 -0.52 -9.67 3.66
CA ASP A 75 0.92 -9.47 3.76
C ASP A 75 1.67 -10.82 3.65
N LYS A 76 2.59 -10.91 2.68
CA LYS A 76 3.44 -12.09 2.48
C LYS A 76 4.44 -12.31 3.62
N GLY A 77 4.82 -11.25 4.32
CA GLY A 77 5.62 -11.30 5.55
C GLY A 77 4.91 -12.04 6.69
N GLY A 78 3.60 -12.27 6.53
CA GLY A 78 2.75 -13.02 7.42
C GLY A 78 2.10 -12.10 8.45
N ASN A 79 0.76 -12.08 8.45
CA ASN A 79 -0.01 -11.45 9.51
C ASN A 79 -0.59 -12.53 10.44
N ILE A 80 -0.10 -12.59 11.68
CA ILE A 80 -0.59 -13.55 12.70
C ILE A 80 -1.98 -13.18 13.25
N PHE A 81 -2.49 -11.98 12.93
CA PHE A 81 -3.79 -11.50 13.39
C PHE A 81 -4.91 -11.70 12.36
N GLY A 82 -4.58 -12.22 11.16
CA GLY A 82 -5.55 -12.48 10.10
C GLY A 82 -6.17 -11.21 9.52
N GLU A 83 -5.49 -10.06 9.64
CA GLU A 83 -5.92 -8.83 8.98
C GLU A 83 -5.43 -8.84 7.54
N TYR A 84 -6.30 -8.37 6.65
CA TYR A 84 -6.07 -8.28 5.23
C TYR A 84 -6.72 -7.01 4.69
N PHE A 85 -6.26 -6.58 3.51
CA PHE A 85 -6.87 -5.48 2.80
C PHE A 85 -7.77 -6.03 1.70
N MET A 86 -8.97 -5.48 1.55
CA MET A 86 -9.83 -5.78 0.42
C MET A 86 -9.85 -4.57 -0.51
N LEU A 87 -9.28 -4.73 -1.70
CA LEU A 87 -9.38 -3.77 -2.77
C LEU A 87 -10.62 -4.08 -3.61
N THR A 88 -11.68 -3.31 -3.44
CA THR A 88 -12.95 -3.57 -4.11
C THR A 88 -12.88 -3.22 -5.61
N ALA A 89 -13.83 -3.75 -6.40
CA ALA A 89 -13.99 -3.35 -7.80
C ALA A 89 -14.25 -1.83 -7.99
N SER A 90 -14.78 -1.15 -6.98
CA SER A 90 -14.95 0.30 -6.95
C SER A 90 -13.67 1.07 -6.59
N ASN A 91 -12.54 0.39 -6.45
CA ASN A 91 -11.24 0.93 -6.04
C ASN A 91 -11.22 1.48 -4.60
N ASP A 92 -12.07 0.95 -3.72
CA ASP A 92 -12.04 1.27 -2.29
C ASP A 92 -11.09 0.30 -1.59
N LEU A 93 -10.30 0.81 -0.64
CA LEU A 93 -9.39 0.01 0.17
C LEU A 93 -10.01 -0.20 1.55
N MET A 94 -10.47 -1.42 1.80
CA MET A 94 -11.06 -1.81 3.08
C MET A 94 -10.07 -2.60 3.93
N PHE A 95 -10.12 -2.38 5.23
CA PHE A 95 -9.36 -3.10 6.23
C PHE A 95 -10.28 -4.14 6.86
N CYS A 96 -9.87 -5.39 6.77
CA CYS A 96 -10.68 -6.50 7.19
C CYS A 96 -9.88 -7.44 8.08
N ASN A 97 -10.61 -8.20 8.89
CA ASN A 97 -10.08 -9.33 9.64
C ASN A 97 -10.91 -10.58 9.30
N SER A 98 -10.64 -11.69 9.98
CA SER A 98 -11.36 -12.96 9.77
C SER A 98 -12.88 -12.89 9.96
N SER A 99 -13.41 -11.86 10.60
CA SER A 99 -14.82 -11.72 10.96
C SER A 99 -15.56 -10.66 10.13
N LEU A 100 -14.95 -9.50 9.88
CA LEU A 100 -15.57 -8.39 9.16
C LEU A 100 -14.55 -7.38 8.62
N CYS A 101 -15.01 -6.52 7.72
CA CYS A 101 -14.31 -5.30 7.32
C CYS A 101 -14.72 -4.13 8.21
N TYR A 102 -13.77 -3.60 8.99
CA TYR A 102 -14.04 -2.63 10.07
C TYR A 102 -13.75 -1.18 9.67
N TYR A 103 -13.02 -0.96 8.59
CA TYR A 103 -12.64 0.37 8.15
C TYR A 103 -12.45 0.42 6.63
N THR A 104 -12.72 1.59 6.04
CA THR A 104 -12.46 1.87 4.63
C THR A 104 -11.62 3.14 4.58
N ALA A 105 -10.43 3.04 3.99
CA ALA A 105 -9.55 4.19 3.84
C ALA A 105 -10.10 5.18 2.83
N VAL A 106 -9.87 6.46 3.08
CA VAL A 106 -10.39 7.54 2.25
C VAL A 106 -9.52 7.67 1.02
N LYS A 107 -10.13 7.62 -0.16
CA LYS A 107 -9.41 7.83 -1.42
C LYS A 107 -8.70 9.18 -1.40
N HIS A 108 -7.44 9.15 -1.81
CA HIS A 108 -6.62 10.34 -1.95
C HIS A 108 -6.27 10.51 -3.42
N ASP A 109 -7.22 11.07 -4.15
CA ASP A 109 -7.01 11.47 -5.54
C ASP A 109 -6.06 12.66 -5.54
N VAL A 110 -4.78 12.39 -5.85
CA VAL A 110 -3.85 13.47 -6.18
C VAL A 110 -4.22 13.91 -7.60
N GLU A 111 -5.01 14.98 -7.73
CA GLU A 111 -5.13 15.67 -9.00
C GLU A 111 -3.71 15.99 -9.48
N ALA A 112 -3.35 15.42 -10.64
CA ALA A 112 -2.09 15.73 -11.30
C ALA A 112 -2.14 17.20 -11.72
N ALA A 113 -1.48 18.06 -10.96
CA ALA A 113 -1.21 19.45 -11.32
C ALA A 113 -0.09 19.55 -12.37
#